data_AF-W1IRE5-F1
#
_entry.id   AF-W1IRE5-F1
#
_cell.length_a   1.000
_cell.length_b   1.000
_cell.length_c   1.000
_cell.angle_alpha   90.00
_cell.angle_beta   90.00
_cell.angle_gamma   90.00
#
_symmetry.space_group_name_H-M   'P 1'
#
loop_
_entity.id
_entity.type
_entity.pdbx_description
1 polymer ?
#
loop_
_entity_poly.entity_id
_entity_poly.type
_entity_poly.pdbx_seq_one_letter_code
_entity_poly.pdbx_strand_id
1 'polypeptide(L)' 'MIKQLPLVAAIATEISNQHPGSTISQDQLNIIITAANRICAAFEQPATPERNLCDNCNDWPRGGCQPGCAAYK' A
#
# COMPACT_ATOMS: atom_id res chain seq x y z
N MET A 1 5.99 -8.36 -8.78
CA MET A 1 6.26 -8.43 -7.32
C MET A 1 6.97 -7.15 -6.91
N ILE A 2 6.46 -6.45 -5.89
CA ILE A 2 7.14 -5.27 -5.34
C ILE A 2 8.34 -5.76 -4.51
N LYS A 3 9.51 -5.14 -4.69
CA LYS A 3 10.69 -5.46 -3.87
C LYS A 3 10.65 -4.62 -2.59
N GLN A 4 10.63 -5.29 -1.44
CA GLN A 4 10.44 -4.66 -0.13
C GLN A 4 11.57 -3.69 0.25
N LEU A 5 12.83 -4.05 0.04
CA LEU A 5 13.98 -3.19 0.33
C LEU A 5 13.97 -1.87 -0.47
N PRO A 6 13.81 -1.88 -1.82
CA PRO A 6 13.63 -0.66 -2.59
C PRO A 6 12.43 0.19 -2.15
N LEU A 7 11.32 -0.44 -1.73
CA LEU A 7 10.15 0.29 -1.25
C LEU A 7 10.43 1.01 0.07
N VAL A 8 11.09 0.34 1.02
CA VAL A 8 11.53 0.95 2.29
C VAL A 8 12.43 2.16 2.02
N ALA A 9 13.38 2.03 1.10
CA ALA A 9 14.29 3.12 0.73
C ALA A 9 13.53 4.31 0.10
N ALA A 10 12.54 4.05 -0.76
CA ALA A 10 11.73 5.09 -1.37
C ALA A 10 10.89 5.86 -0.34
N ILE A 11 10.25 5.14 0.60
CA ILE A 11 9.48 5.78 1.69
C ILE A 11 10.40 6.62 2.59
N ALA A 12 11.56 6.09 2.98
CA ALA A 12 12.52 6.82 3.80
C ALA A 12 13.07 8.07 3.09
N THR A 13 13.30 7.99 1.78
CA THR A 13 13.73 9.13 0.96
C THR A 13 12.66 10.21 0.93
N GLU A 14 11.40 9.82 0.71
CA GLU A 14 10.29 10.78 0.67
C GLU A 14 10.08 11.48 2.02
N ILE A 15 10.18 10.74 3.13
CA ILE A 15 10.15 11.32 4.48
C ILE A 15 11.29 12.32 4.67
N SER A 16 12.50 11.99 4.20
CA SER A 16 13.66 12.89 4.30
C SER A 16 13.49 14.16 3.48
N ASN A 17 12.82 14.07 2.33
CA ASN A 17 12.49 15.23 1.49
C ASN A 17 11.44 16.13 2.17
N GLN A 18 10.43 15.54 2.80
CA GLN A 18 9.38 16.28 3.53
C GLN A 18 9.85 16.83 4.87
N HIS A 19 10.82 16.18 5.51
CA HIS A 19 11.41 16.58 6.79
C HIS A 19 12.95 16.63 6.72
N PRO A 20 13.53 17.64 6.04
CA PRO A 20 14.96 17.77 5.88
C PRO A 20 15.69 17.85 7.23
N GLY A 21 16.84 17.17 7.34
CA GLY A 21 17.69 17.19 8.53
C GLY A 21 17.17 16.36 9.72
N SER A 22 16.02 15.69 9.57
CA SER A 22 15.51 14.76 10.58
C SER A 22 16.17 13.39 10.43
N THR A 23 16.66 12.83 11.53
CA THR A 23 17.19 11.46 11.57
C THR A 23 16.05 10.47 11.82
N ILE A 24 16.03 9.37 11.08
CA ILE A 24 15.08 8.27 11.32
C ILE A 24 15.62 7.40 12.46
N SER A 25 14.89 7.35 13.57
CA SER A 25 15.15 6.43 14.68
C SER A 25 14.79 4.98 14.32
N GLN A 26 15.24 4.02 15.13
CA GLN A 26 14.91 2.60 14.94
C GLN A 26 13.39 2.34 14.98
N ASP A 27 12.65 3.02 15.87
CA ASP A 27 11.19 2.86 15.98
C ASP A 27 10.49 3.37 14.72
N GLN A 28 10.92 4.51 14.19
CA GLN A 28 10.40 5.04 12.93
C GLN A 28 10.76 4.14 11.74
N LEU A 29 11.97 3.58 11.71
CA LEU A 29 12.36 2.61 10.69
C LEU A 29 11.47 1.35 10.73
N ASN A 30 11.15 0.84 11.93
CA ASN A 30 10.25 -0.30 12.10
C ASN A 30 8.82 0.01 11.58
N ILE A 31 8.35 1.25 11.76
CA ILE A 31 7.06 1.70 11.20
C ILE A 31 7.12 1.69 9.66
N ILE A 32 8.19 2.21 9.06
CA ILE A 32 8.39 2.23 7.60
C ILE A 32 8.42 0.81 7.04
N ILE A 33 9.17 -0.11 7.67
CA ILE A 33 9.23 -1.52 7.28
C ILE A 33 7.85 -2.17 7.35
N THR A 34 7.09 -1.90 8.41
CA THR A 34 5.72 -2.42 8.57
C THR A 34 4.80 -1.91 7.48
N ALA A 35 4.88 -0.62 7.14
CA ALA A 35 4.11 -0.04 6.03
C ALA A 35 4.48 -0.67 4.68
N ALA A 36 5.77 -0.81 4.40
CA ALA A 36 6.26 -1.44 3.18
C ALA A 36 5.79 -2.90 3.05
N ASN A 37 5.82 -3.67 4.14
CA ASN A 37 5.32 -5.05 4.17
C ASN A 37 3.82 -5.12 3.84
N ARG A 38 3.01 -4.22 4.42
CA ARG A 38 1.56 -4.15 4.12
C ARG A 38 1.29 -3.81 2.66
N ILE A 39 2.06 -2.88 2.09
CA ILE A 39 1.96 -2.53 0.67
C ILE A 39 2.34 -3.75 -0.20
N CYS A 40 3.48 -4.40 0.06
CA CYS A 40 3.86 -5.60 -0.68
C CYS A 40 2.74 -6.66 -0.65
N ALA A 41 2.20 -6.96 0.53
CA ALA A 41 1.12 -7.92 0.72
C ALA A 41 -0.16 -7.54 -0.06
N ALA A 42 -0.57 -6.27 -0.05
CA ALA A 42 -1.72 -5.78 -0.82
C ALA A 42 -1.55 -5.97 -2.33
N PHE A 43 -0.29 -5.97 -2.81
CA PHE A 43 0.04 -6.15 -4.22
C PHE A 43 0.53 -7.56 -4.57
N GLU A 44 0.62 -8.47 -3.60
CA GLU A 44 0.92 -9.90 -3.78
C GLU A 44 -0.33 -10.76 -3.99
N GLN A 45 -1.53 -10.20 -3.80
CA GLN A 45 -2.77 -10.94 -4.05
C GLN A 45 -2.78 -11.53 -5.47
N PRO A 46 -3.07 -12.84 -5.61
CA PRO A 46 -3.09 -13.52 -6.90
C PRO A 46 -4.10 -12.88 -7.83
N ALA A 47 -3.81 -12.90 -9.14
CA ALA A 47 -4.75 -12.45 -10.16
C ALA A 47 -5.93 -13.43 -10.34
N THR A 48 -5.84 -14.63 -9.73
CA THR A 48 -6.83 -15.71 -9.83
C THR A 48 -6.98 -16.45 -8.49
N PRO A 49 -8.18 -16.47 -7.88
CA PRO A 49 -9.35 -15.70 -8.29
C PRO A 49 -9.03 -14.20 -8.27
N GLU A 50 -9.72 -13.45 -9.13
CA GLU A 50 -9.54 -12.01 -9.30
C GLU A 50 -9.50 -11.32 -7.92
N ARG A 51 -8.59 -10.35 -7.73
CA ARG A 51 -8.48 -9.63 -6.46
C ARG A 51 -9.87 -9.15 -6.05
N ASN A 52 -10.32 -9.58 -4.89
CA ASN A 52 -11.61 -9.20 -4.37
C ASN A 52 -11.52 -7.77 -3.80
N LEU A 53 -11.50 -6.81 -4.72
CA LEU A 53 -11.46 -5.37 -4.45
C LEU A 53 -12.80 -4.83 -3.93
N CYS A 54 -13.79 -5.71 -3.75
CA CYS A 54 -15.17 -5.41 -3.40
C CYS A 54 -15.57 -5.91 -2.01
N ASP A 55 -14.64 -6.50 -1.23
CA ASP A 55 -14.95 -7.06 0.09
C ASP A 55 -15.34 -5.99 1.12
N ASN A 56 -15.04 -4.73 0.85
CA ASN A 56 -15.64 -3.62 1.56
C ASN A 56 -16.02 -2.52 0.57
N CYS A 57 -17.17 -1.91 0.80
CA CYS A 57 -17.71 -0.80 0.01
C CYS A 57 -16.83 0.49 0.05
N ASN A 58 -15.60 0.42 0.54
CA ASN A 58 -14.85 1.57 1.05
C ASN A 58 -13.55 1.88 0.30
N ASP A 59 -13.20 1.18 -0.78
CA ASP A 59 -12.00 1.49 -1.58
C ASP A 59 -12.23 2.62 -2.61
N TRP A 60 -12.74 3.75 -2.11
CA TRP A 60 -13.02 5.00 -2.83
C TRP A 60 -11.84 5.56 -3.66
N PRO A 61 -10.54 5.50 -3.29
CA PRO A 61 -9.51 6.20 -4.06
C PRO A 61 -9.35 5.72 -5.51
N ARG A 62 -9.99 4.59 -5.88
CA ARG A 62 -10.01 4.03 -7.24
C ARG A 62 -11.41 3.93 -7.87
N GLY A 63 -12.43 4.56 -7.30
CA GLY A 63 -13.75 4.64 -7.96
C GLY A 63 -14.79 3.62 -7.48
N GLY A 64 -14.75 3.25 -6.20
CA GLY A 64 -15.95 2.95 -5.40
C GLY A 64 -16.48 1.52 -5.42
N CYS A 65 -17.03 1.10 -4.29
CA CYS A 65 -17.76 -0.14 -4.14
C CYS A 65 -19.19 0.15 -3.60
N GLN A 66 -20.19 -0.16 -4.44
CA GLN A 66 -21.63 -0.41 -4.20
C GLN A 66 -22.58 0.81 -4.03
N PRO A 67 -23.82 0.76 -4.58
CA PRO A 67 -24.89 -0.19 -4.22
C PRO A 67 -25.39 -1.11 -5.35
N GLY A 68 -24.90 -0.92 -6.59
CA GLY A 68 -25.33 -1.63 -7.80
C GLY A 68 -24.16 -2.09 -8.66
N CYS A 69 -23.20 -2.81 -8.07
CA CYS A 69 -21.99 -3.27 -8.76
C CYS A 69 -22.30 -4.34 -9.81
N ALA A 70 -22.88 -3.91 -10.93
CA ALA A 70 -23.04 -4.66 -12.16
C ALA A 70 -21.68 -4.77 -12.84
N ALA A 71 -20.84 -5.71 -12.41
CA ALA A 71 -19.77 -6.21 -13.26
C ALA A 71 -20.43 -7.06 -14.36
N TYR A 72 -21.00 -6.36 -15.35
CA TYR A 72 -21.54 -6.83 -16.62
C TYR A 72 -22.86 -7.65 -16.54
N LYS A 73 -23.95 -7.04 -17.04
CA LYS A 73 -25.05 -7.80 -17.67
C LYS A 73 -24.60 -8.30 -19.03
#